data_AF-Q72D97-F1
#
_entry.id   AF-Q72D97-F1
#
_cell.length_a   1.000
_cell.length_b   1.000
_cell.length_c   1.000
_cell.angle_alpha   90.00
_cell.angle_beta   90.00
_cell.angle_gamma   90.00
#
_symmetry.space_group_name_H-M   'P 1'
#
loop_
_entity.id
_entity.type
_entity.pdbx_description
1 polymer ?
#
loop_
_entity_poly.entity_id
_entity_poly.type
_entity_poly.pdbx_seq_one_letter_code
_entity_poly.pdbx_strand_id
1 'polypeptide(L)'
;MKIRSEHLDALLQQEQTRRKQPADAGGFDELLSQQLGEAGEAQEVLPAVPPPGARAGGVSPLLLQGVEATAATSAVEEADASSVAAAADSIGGLLDGWGAYAEELGKSGSGGLRNAYAMLEGLDGQLRSLREQSPDLASRHPGLASLVNDLEVMTTTEKFKFNRGDYVA
;
A
#
# COMPACT_ATOMS: atom_id res chain seq x y z
N MET A 1 -27.31 -23.35 20.81
CA MET A 1 -27.64 -22.36 19.77
C MET A 1 -28.46 -23.06 18.70
N LYS A 2 -29.67 -22.56 18.38
CA LYS A 2 -30.53 -23.14 17.33
C LYS A 2 -30.20 -22.42 16.03
N ILE A 3 -29.47 -23.07 15.13
CA ILE A 3 -29.21 -22.54 13.78
C ILE A 3 -30.52 -22.70 13.00
N ARG A 4 -31.11 -21.58 12.58
CA ARG A 4 -32.36 -21.56 11.81
C ARG A 4 -32.04 -21.98 10.37
N SER A 5 -32.36 -23.23 10.02
CA SER A 5 -32.13 -23.83 8.70
C SER A 5 -32.76 -23.04 7.55
N GLU A 6 -33.86 -22.34 7.84
CA GLU A 6 -34.59 -21.51 6.86
C GLU A 6 -33.75 -20.36 6.30
N HIS A 7 -32.77 -19.85 7.08
CA HIS A 7 -31.85 -18.82 6.59
C HIS A 7 -30.77 -19.37 5.67
N LEU A 8 -30.43 -20.67 5.79
CA LEU A 8 -29.44 -21.30 4.92
C LEU A 8 -30.00 -21.47 3.51
N ASP A 9 -31.27 -21.87 3.38
CA ASP A 9 -31.91 -22.04 2.07
C ASP A 9 -32.05 -20.70 1.33
N ALA A 10 -32.41 -19.63 2.05
CA ALA A 10 -32.47 -18.29 1.46
C ALA A 10 -31.11 -17.81 0.94
N LEU A 11 -30.03 -18.09 1.68
CA LEU A 11 -28.67 -17.70 1.31
C LEU A 11 -28.16 -18.54 0.11
N LEU A 12 -28.49 -19.83 0.08
CA LEU A 12 -28.15 -20.72 -1.02
C LEU A 12 -28.90 -20.34 -2.31
N GLN A 13 -30.16 -19.95 -2.20
CA GLN A 13 -30.96 -19.42 -3.32
C GLN A 13 -30.36 -18.10 -3.86
N GLN A 14 -29.91 -17.21 -2.97
CA GLN A 14 -29.30 -15.93 -3.34
C GLN A 14 -27.97 -16.12 -4.12
N GLU A 15 -27.11 -17.04 -3.66
CA GLU A 15 -25.86 -17.38 -4.36
C GLU A 15 -26.11 -18.02 -5.73
N GLN A 16 -27.16 -18.83 -5.86
CA GLN A 16 -27.55 -19.41 -7.15
C GLN A 16 -28.08 -18.36 -8.14
N THR A 17 -28.79 -17.33 -7.67
CA THR A 17 -29.20 -16.20 -8.51
C THR A 17 -28.05 -15.30 -8.91
N ARG A 18 -27.07 -15.09 -8.02
CA ARG A 18 -25.86 -14.30 -8.31
C ARG A 18 -24.99 -14.96 -9.39
N ARG A 19 -24.85 -16.28 -9.37
CA ARG A 19 -24.13 -17.04 -10.42
C ARG A 19 -24.82 -17.07 -11.78
N LYS A 20 -26.13 -16.80 -11.84
CA LYS A 20 -26.93 -16.82 -13.08
C LYS A 20 -27.05 -15.45 -13.75
N GLN A 21 -26.64 -14.36 -13.09
CA GLN A 21 -26.52 -13.09 -13.78
C GLN A 21 -25.27 -13.14 -14.66
N PRO A 22 -25.40 -12.95 -16.00
CA PRO A 22 -24.23 -12.62 -16.79
C PRO A 22 -23.64 -11.35 -16.17
N ALA A 23 -22.34 -11.36 -15.91
CA ALA A 23 -21.62 -10.17 -15.50
C ALA A 23 -21.91 -9.11 -16.56
N ASP A 24 -22.69 -8.10 -16.17
CA ASP A 24 -22.93 -6.94 -17.02
C ASP A 24 -21.55 -6.37 -17.34
N ALA A 25 -21.22 -6.38 -18.63
CA ALA A 25 -19.87 -6.17 -19.13
C ALA A 25 -19.51 -4.68 -19.15
N GLY A 26 -19.79 -3.98 -18.04
CA GLY A 26 -19.20 -2.70 -17.68
C GLY A 26 -18.06 -2.95 -16.70
N GLY A 27 -16.97 -3.53 -17.22
CA GLY A 27 -15.77 -3.80 -16.43
C GLY A 27 -15.13 -2.50 -15.94
N PHE A 28 -14.27 -2.58 -14.92
CA PHE A 28 -13.47 -1.47 -14.40
C PHE A 28 -12.81 -0.60 -15.49
N ASP A 29 -12.49 -1.22 -16.63
CA ASP A 29 -11.96 -0.57 -17.85
C ASP A 29 -12.92 0.50 -18.43
N GLU A 30 -14.23 0.25 -18.41
CA GLU A 30 -15.24 1.20 -18.89
C GLU A 30 -15.35 2.40 -17.93
N LEU A 31 -15.30 2.17 -16.62
CA LEU A 31 -15.25 3.23 -15.61
C LEU A 31 -13.96 4.06 -15.73
N LEU A 32 -12.82 3.41 -16.00
CA LEU A 32 -11.55 4.10 -16.22
C LEU A 32 -11.58 4.97 -17.48
N SER A 33 -12.19 4.46 -18.57
CA SER A 33 -12.30 5.19 -19.83
C SER A 33 -13.26 6.39 -19.75
N GLN A 34 -14.34 6.29 -18.98
CA GLN A 34 -15.26 7.40 -18.71
C GLN A 34 -14.56 8.53 -17.95
N GLN A 35 -13.77 8.16 -16.93
CA GLN A 35 -13.06 9.13 -16.10
C GLN A 35 -11.88 9.80 -16.83
N LEU A 36 -11.27 9.11 -17.81
CA LEU A 36 -10.22 9.66 -18.65
C LEU A 36 -10.77 10.51 -19.82
N GLY A 37 -11.95 10.17 -20.34
CA GLY A 37 -12.64 10.92 -21.39
C GLY A 37 -13.22 12.26 -20.92
N GLU A 38 -13.75 12.34 -19.71
CA GLU A 38 -14.27 13.60 -19.13
C GLU A 38 -13.17 14.63 -18.84
N ALA A 39 -11.90 14.23 -18.79
CA ALA A 39 -10.75 15.13 -18.65
C ALA A 39 -10.24 15.67 -20.00
N GLY A 40 -10.78 15.22 -21.14
CA GLY A 40 -10.20 15.44 -22.48
C GLY A 40 -10.96 16.35 -23.42
N GLU A 41 -12.21 16.73 -23.15
CA GLU A 41 -13.04 17.48 -24.11
C GLU A 41 -13.58 18.79 -23.54
N ALA A 42 -12.74 19.82 -23.53
CA ALA A 42 -13.15 21.20 -23.79
C ALA A 42 -11.92 22.07 -24.07
N GLN A 43 -11.32 21.95 -25.25
CA GLN A 43 -10.48 23.04 -25.76
C GLN A 43 -10.57 23.17 -27.27
N GLU A 44 -11.75 23.56 -27.72
CA GLU A 44 -11.96 24.16 -29.03
C GLU A 44 -11.39 25.59 -29.00
N VAL A 45 -10.49 25.85 -29.94
CA VAL A 45 -9.71 27.09 -30.07
C VAL A 45 -10.57 28.13 -30.79
N LEU A 46 -10.94 29.23 -30.12
CA LEU A 46 -11.42 30.46 -30.75
C LEU A 46 -10.82 31.71 -30.07
N PRO A 47 -10.52 32.79 -30.82
CA PRO A 47 -9.78 33.94 -30.30
C PRO A 47 -10.67 35.02 -29.67
N ALA A 48 -10.19 35.55 -28.55
CA ALA A 48 -10.28 36.91 -28.01
C ALA A 48 -11.59 37.73 -28.16
N VAL A 49 -12.30 37.92 -27.03
CA VAL A 49 -12.92 39.20 -26.66
C VAL A 49 -12.76 39.40 -25.13
N PRO A 50 -12.07 40.45 -24.64
CA PRO A 50 -12.01 40.74 -23.22
C PRO A 50 -13.30 41.45 -22.75
N PRO A 51 -13.84 41.15 -21.55
CA PRO A 51 -14.97 41.89 -21.01
C PRO A 51 -14.57 43.33 -20.62
N PRO A 52 -15.50 44.29 -20.72
CA PRO A 52 -15.23 45.70 -20.43
C PRO A 52 -15.15 45.88 -18.90
N GLY A 53 -13.93 46.01 -18.39
CA GLY A 53 -13.72 46.16 -16.96
C GLY A 53 -12.25 46.18 -16.57
N ALA A 54 -11.44 46.99 -17.25
CA ALA A 54 -10.11 47.31 -16.78
C ALA A 54 -10.19 47.98 -15.40
N ARG A 55 -9.80 47.24 -14.36
CA ARG A 55 -9.25 47.82 -13.13
C ARG A 55 -7.95 47.12 -12.80
N ALA A 56 -6.86 47.75 -13.25
CA ALA A 56 -5.58 47.63 -12.59
C ALA A 56 -5.72 48.14 -11.15
N GLY A 57 -5.15 47.40 -10.20
CA GLY A 57 -5.02 47.84 -8.81
C GLY A 57 -5.86 47.02 -7.84
N GLY A 58 -5.25 46.00 -7.24
CA GLY A 58 -5.82 45.26 -6.11
C GLY A 58 -5.47 43.79 -6.18
N VAL A 59 -4.25 43.42 -5.79
CA VAL A 59 -3.98 42.05 -5.33
C VAL A 59 -4.94 41.76 -4.18
N SER A 60 -5.94 40.89 -4.42
CA SER A 60 -6.87 40.46 -3.38
C SER A 60 -6.09 39.68 -2.32
N PRO A 61 -6.13 40.07 -1.03
CA PRO A 61 -5.41 39.36 0.03
C PRO A 61 -5.91 37.92 0.23
N LEU A 62 -7.10 37.59 -0.29
CA LEU A 62 -7.63 36.22 -0.32
C LEU A 62 -6.88 35.28 -1.29
N LEU A 63 -6.29 35.80 -2.36
CA LEU A 63 -5.48 34.97 -3.29
C LEU A 63 -4.09 34.68 -2.70
N LEU A 64 -3.55 35.57 -1.86
CA LEU A 64 -2.26 35.33 -1.19
C LEU A 64 -2.38 34.26 -0.09
N GLN A 65 -3.54 34.19 0.58
CA GLN A 65 -3.83 33.16 1.59
C GLN A 65 -4.13 31.79 0.97
N GLY A 66 -4.61 31.74 -0.27
CA GLY A 66 -4.78 30.51 -1.03
C GLY A 66 -3.45 29.90 -1.51
N VAL A 67 -2.47 30.75 -1.88
CA VAL A 67 -1.14 30.30 -2.31
C VAL A 67 -0.33 29.69 -1.16
N GLU A 68 -0.43 30.24 0.06
CA GLU A 68 0.19 29.61 1.25
C GLU A 68 -0.46 28.27 1.61
N ALA A 69 -1.79 28.17 1.48
CA ALA A 69 -2.50 26.91 1.72
C ALA A 69 -2.10 25.83 0.69
N THR A 70 -2.02 26.16 -0.59
CA THR A 70 -1.58 25.20 -1.63
C THR A 70 -0.12 24.83 -1.49
N ALA A 71 0.77 25.77 -1.15
CA ALA A 71 2.19 25.48 -0.94
C ALA A 71 2.43 24.60 0.30
N ALA A 72 1.65 24.81 1.37
CA ALA A 72 1.70 23.97 2.57
C ALA A 72 1.14 22.56 2.32
N THR A 73 0.09 22.41 1.52
CA THR A 73 -0.44 21.08 1.14
C THR A 73 0.55 20.33 0.26
N SER A 74 1.14 20.98 -0.75
CA SER A 74 2.15 20.36 -1.62
C SER A 74 3.42 19.95 -0.86
N ALA A 75 3.87 20.75 0.12
CA ALA A 75 5.03 20.38 0.95
C ALA A 75 4.75 19.19 1.88
N VAL A 76 3.52 19.03 2.36
CA VAL A 76 3.11 17.87 3.18
C VAL A 76 2.97 16.61 2.32
N GLU A 77 2.44 16.74 1.10
CA GLU A 77 2.32 15.62 0.15
C GLU A 77 3.70 15.13 -0.34
N GLU A 78 4.64 16.03 -0.62
CA GLU A 78 6.02 15.65 -1.00
C GLU A 78 6.78 14.99 0.15
N ALA A 79 6.61 15.48 1.38
CA ALA A 79 7.22 14.86 2.57
C ALA A 79 6.64 13.46 2.85
N ASP A 80 5.32 13.29 2.68
CA ASP A 80 4.66 11.99 2.82
C ASP A 80 5.15 11.01 1.74
N ALA A 81 5.20 11.45 0.47
CA ALA A 81 5.73 10.63 -0.63
C ALA A 81 7.19 10.20 -0.40
N SER A 82 8.04 11.09 0.12
CA SER A 82 9.43 10.76 0.48
C SER A 82 9.50 9.72 1.60
N SER A 83 8.64 9.81 2.61
CA SER A 83 8.60 8.86 3.73
C SER A 83 8.12 7.47 3.28
N VAL A 84 7.15 7.42 2.36
CA VAL A 84 6.66 6.19 1.74
C VAL A 84 7.76 5.53 0.93
N ALA A 85 8.47 6.31 0.12
CA ALA A 85 9.57 5.80 -0.69
C ALA A 85 10.67 5.18 0.20
N ALA A 86 11.04 5.84 1.30
CA ALA A 86 12.02 5.31 2.25
C ALA A 86 11.54 4.03 2.96
N ALA A 87 10.26 3.97 3.34
CA ALA A 87 9.68 2.77 3.93
C ALA A 87 9.62 1.62 2.91
N ALA A 88 9.25 1.90 1.66
CA ALA A 88 9.23 0.92 0.58
C ALA A 88 10.63 0.38 0.25
N ASP A 89 11.65 1.24 0.22
CA ASP A 89 13.05 0.84 0.04
C ASP A 89 13.53 -0.05 1.18
N SER A 90 13.19 0.31 2.43
CA SER A 90 13.51 -0.50 3.62
C SER A 90 12.85 -1.89 3.56
N ILE A 91 11.59 -1.95 3.10
CA ILE A 91 10.87 -3.22 2.88
C ILE A 91 11.50 -4.01 1.74
N GLY A 92 11.92 -3.35 0.66
CA GLY A 92 12.66 -3.99 -0.43
C GLY A 92 13.93 -4.67 0.08
N GLY A 93 14.73 -3.97 0.87
CA GLY A 93 15.93 -4.54 1.50
C GLY A 93 15.63 -5.70 2.46
N LEU A 94 14.53 -5.64 3.21
CA LEU A 94 14.06 -6.76 4.05
C LEU A 94 13.69 -7.98 3.20
N LEU A 95 13.00 -7.79 2.07
CA LEU A 95 12.61 -8.87 1.16
C LEU A 95 13.84 -9.50 0.48
N ASP A 96 14.81 -8.70 0.07
CA ASP A 96 16.09 -9.19 -0.44
C ASP A 96 16.85 -10.01 0.62
N GLY A 97 16.84 -9.54 1.87
CA GLY A 97 17.42 -10.26 3.00
C GLY A 97 16.73 -11.60 3.28
N TRP A 98 15.40 -11.66 3.11
CA TRP A 98 14.64 -12.92 3.13
C TRP A 98 15.01 -13.86 1.99
N GLY A 99 15.27 -13.33 0.80
CA GLY A 99 15.80 -14.10 -0.33
C GLY A 99 17.17 -14.69 -0.03
N ALA A 100 18.10 -13.89 0.51
CA ALA A 100 19.42 -14.34 0.93
C ALA A 100 19.35 -15.38 2.05
N TYR A 101 18.46 -15.19 3.02
CA TYR A 101 18.18 -16.17 4.08
C TYR A 101 17.72 -17.51 3.48
N ALA A 102 16.79 -17.51 2.54
CA ALA A 102 16.27 -18.73 1.91
C ALA A 102 17.36 -19.46 1.12
N GLU A 103 18.23 -18.72 0.43
CA GLU A 103 19.38 -19.30 -0.26
C GLU A 103 20.36 -19.93 0.74
N GLU A 104 20.67 -19.24 1.83
CA GLU A 104 21.57 -19.74 2.88
C GLU A 104 21.01 -20.99 3.56
N LEU A 105 19.71 -21.03 3.83
CA LEU A 105 19.01 -22.18 4.40
C LEU A 105 19.07 -23.40 3.47
N GLY A 106 19.06 -23.18 2.15
CA GLY A 106 19.19 -24.24 1.15
C GLY A 106 20.58 -24.85 1.04
N LYS A 107 21.62 -24.22 1.61
CA LYS A 107 22.99 -24.74 1.60
C LYS A 107 23.11 -25.88 2.61
N SER A 108 23.42 -27.08 2.14
CA SER A 108 23.59 -28.25 3.01
C SER A 108 24.81 -28.10 3.94
N GLY A 109 24.57 -28.13 5.25
CA GLY A 109 25.64 -28.18 6.26
C GLY A 109 25.34 -27.35 7.52
N SER A 110 25.95 -27.74 8.65
CA SER A 110 25.74 -27.09 9.96
C SER A 110 26.22 -25.62 10.03
N GLY A 111 27.13 -25.21 9.13
CA GLY A 111 27.57 -23.82 8.99
C GLY A 111 26.49 -22.92 8.39
N GLY A 112 25.73 -23.43 7.41
CA GLY A 112 24.65 -22.69 6.75
C GLY A 112 23.50 -22.37 7.71
N LEU A 113 23.14 -23.31 8.58
CA LEU A 113 22.07 -23.11 9.56
C LEU A 113 22.37 -22.01 10.57
N ARG A 114 23.62 -21.94 11.07
CA ARG A 114 24.03 -20.88 12.00
C ARG A 114 24.03 -19.51 11.31
N ASN A 115 24.49 -19.47 10.07
CA ASN A 115 24.51 -18.25 9.28
C ASN A 115 23.08 -17.77 8.95
N ALA A 116 22.21 -18.67 8.51
CA ALA A 116 20.80 -18.40 8.25
C ALA A 116 20.08 -17.89 9.51
N TYR A 117 20.37 -18.46 10.69
CA TYR A 117 19.82 -17.96 11.95
C TYR A 117 20.32 -16.54 12.28
N ALA A 118 21.62 -16.25 12.07
CA ALA A 118 22.16 -14.90 12.26
C ALA A 118 21.52 -13.88 11.31
N MET A 119 21.26 -14.26 10.05
CA MET A 119 20.52 -13.43 9.10
C MET A 119 19.09 -13.16 9.60
N LEU A 120 18.42 -14.17 10.13
CA LEU A 120 17.07 -14.05 10.68
C LEU A 120 17.00 -13.12 11.91
N GLU A 121 18.04 -13.10 12.74
CA GLU A 121 18.18 -12.12 13.82
C GLU A 121 18.39 -10.70 13.30
N GLY A 122 19.17 -10.55 12.23
CA GLY A 122 19.34 -9.27 11.53
C GLY A 122 18.02 -8.73 10.97
N LEU A 123 17.25 -9.57 10.28
CA LEU A 123 15.93 -9.23 9.73
C LEU A 123 14.96 -8.78 10.82
N ASP A 124 14.91 -9.50 11.95
CA ASP A 124 14.11 -9.12 13.12
C ASP A 124 14.51 -7.75 13.68
N GLY A 125 15.81 -7.46 13.73
CA GLY A 125 16.33 -6.15 14.14
C GLY A 125 15.90 -5.03 13.20
N GLN A 126 16.09 -5.22 11.89
CA GLN A 126 15.69 -4.25 10.86
C GLN A 126 14.18 -3.96 10.90
N LEU A 127 13.37 -4.98 11.14
CA LEU A 127 11.92 -4.87 11.19
C LEU A 127 11.44 -4.07 12.43
N ARG A 128 12.05 -4.31 13.60
CA ARG A 128 11.83 -3.47 14.78
C ARG A 128 12.23 -2.01 14.52
N SER A 129 13.41 -1.80 13.93
CA SER A 129 13.88 -0.45 13.60
C SER A 129 12.95 0.25 12.61
N LEU A 130 12.40 -0.46 11.62
CA LEU A 130 11.44 0.11 10.68
C LEU A 130 10.16 0.58 11.38
N ARG A 131 9.64 -0.22 12.33
CA ARG A 131 8.47 0.13 13.14
C ARG A 131 8.73 1.33 14.05
N GLU A 132 9.90 1.38 14.68
CA GLU A 132 10.30 2.50 15.54
C GLU A 132 10.49 3.82 14.76
N GLN A 133 11.04 3.73 13.55
CA GLN A 133 11.23 4.89 12.67
C GLN A 133 9.92 5.37 12.02
N SER A 134 8.91 4.51 11.93
CA SER A 134 7.64 4.81 11.24
C SER A 134 6.41 4.51 12.12
N PRO A 135 6.23 5.22 13.25
CA PRO A 135 5.12 4.95 14.18
C PRO A 135 3.74 5.22 13.55
N ASP A 136 3.67 6.14 12.59
CA ASP A 136 2.42 6.53 11.92
C ASP A 136 2.10 5.68 10.68
N LEU A 137 2.95 4.69 10.36
CA LEU A 137 2.82 3.89 9.13
C LEU A 137 1.46 3.20 9.02
N ALA A 138 0.92 2.69 10.13
CA ALA A 138 -0.39 2.04 10.15
C ALA A 138 -1.55 2.99 9.83
N SER A 139 -1.43 4.25 10.25
CA SER A 139 -2.47 5.26 10.06
C SER A 139 -2.41 5.89 8.67
N ARG A 140 -1.21 6.12 8.14
CA ARG A 140 -0.99 6.78 6.85
C ARG A 140 -0.99 5.80 5.68
N HIS A 141 -0.38 4.62 5.88
CA HIS A 141 -0.10 3.63 4.83
C HIS A 141 -0.45 2.20 5.30
N PRO A 142 -1.75 1.88 5.46
CA PRO A 142 -2.19 0.62 6.06
C PRO A 142 -1.71 -0.62 5.28
N GLY A 143 -1.53 -0.51 3.96
CA GLY A 143 -0.99 -1.60 3.14
C GLY A 143 0.47 -1.94 3.50
N LEU A 144 1.33 -0.93 3.66
CA LEU A 144 2.72 -1.14 4.08
C LEU A 144 2.80 -1.69 5.50
N ALA A 145 1.94 -1.19 6.40
CA ALA A 145 1.87 -1.70 7.75
C ALA A 145 1.46 -3.18 7.81
N SER A 146 0.54 -3.62 6.94
CA SER A 146 0.18 -5.03 6.81
C SER A 146 1.38 -5.88 6.38
N LEU A 147 2.16 -5.42 5.39
CA LEU A 147 3.35 -6.13 4.92
C LEU A 147 4.40 -6.26 6.02
N VAL A 148 4.66 -5.18 6.77
CA VAL A 148 5.59 -5.20 7.92
C VAL A 148 5.12 -6.22 8.97
N ASN A 149 3.82 -6.25 9.27
CA ASN A 149 3.25 -7.23 10.20
C ASN A 149 3.41 -8.67 9.68
N ASP A 150 3.16 -8.93 8.41
CA ASP A 150 3.32 -10.26 7.82
C ASP A 150 4.78 -10.73 7.88
N LEU A 151 5.73 -9.82 7.61
CA LEU A 151 7.15 -10.09 7.78
C LEU A 151 7.53 -10.40 9.25
N GLU A 152 6.88 -9.77 10.23
CA GLU A 152 7.14 -10.03 11.66
C GLU A 152 6.64 -11.40 12.07
N VAL A 153 5.43 -11.74 11.64
CA VAL A 153 4.84 -13.06 11.86
C VAL A 153 5.71 -14.14 11.23
N MET A 154 6.18 -13.91 10.00
CA MET A 154 7.05 -14.84 9.30
C MET A 154 8.39 -14.99 10.02
N THR A 155 9.03 -13.89 10.43
CA THR A 155 10.30 -13.90 11.18
C THR A 155 10.16 -14.67 12.49
N THR A 156 9.09 -14.41 13.24
CA THR A 156 8.83 -15.07 14.53
C THR A 156 8.58 -16.56 14.34
N THR A 157 7.79 -16.93 13.34
CA THR A 157 7.51 -18.32 12.99
C THR A 157 8.78 -19.05 12.62
N GLU A 158 9.66 -18.40 11.87
CA GLU A 158 10.92 -18.98 11.41
C GLU A 158 11.89 -19.21 12.58
N LYS A 159 11.99 -18.25 13.51
CA LYS A 159 12.74 -18.43 14.76
C LYS A 159 12.22 -19.61 15.57
N PHE A 160 10.90 -19.79 15.62
CA PHE A 160 10.29 -20.94 16.30
C PHE A 160 10.68 -22.27 15.65
N LYS A 161 10.67 -22.36 14.30
CA LYS A 161 11.11 -23.58 13.58
C LYS A 161 12.58 -23.92 13.87
N PHE A 162 13.47 -22.92 13.87
CA PHE A 162 14.87 -23.11 14.26
C PHE A 162 15.00 -23.64 15.68
N ASN A 163 14.33 -23.02 16.64
CA ASN A 163 14.38 -23.42 18.05
C ASN A 163 13.81 -24.83 18.29
N ARG A 164 12.83 -25.24 17.47
CA ARG A 164 12.28 -26.60 17.48
C ARG A 164 13.23 -27.64 16.87
N GLY A 165 14.19 -27.20 16.06
CA GLY A 165 15.14 -28.08 15.37
C GLY A 165 14.63 -28.62 14.03
N ASP A 166 13.63 -27.98 13.40
CA ASP A 166 13.05 -28.43 12.13
C ASP A 166 14.07 -28.56 10.99
N TYR A 167 15.20 -27.88 11.11
CA TYR A 167 16.26 -27.80 10.10
C TYR A 167 17.44 -28.75 10.34
N VAL A 168 17.40 -29.56 11.41
CA VAL A 168 18.52 -30.44 11.81
C VAL A 168 18.29 -31.90 11.36
N ALA A 169 17.29 -32.15 10.51
CA ALA A 169 16.94 -33.48 10.02
C ALA A 169 17.95 -34.07 9.02
#